data_AF-A0AAJ4Y959-F1
#
_entry.id   AF-A0AAJ4Y959-F1
#
_cell.length_a   1.000
_cell.length_b   1.000
_cell.length_c   1.000
_cell.angle_alpha   90.00
_cell.angle_beta   90.00
_cell.angle_gamma   90.00
#
_symmetry.space_group_name_H-M   'P 1'
#
loop_
_entity.id
_entity.type
_entity.pdbx_description
1 polymer ?
#
loop_
_entity_poly.entity_id
_entity_poly.type
_entity_poly.pdbx_seq_one_letter_code
_entity_poly.pdbx_strand_id
1 'polypeptide(L)'
;MSVVDRLAERSARTLAGSMPAGVGRGELLAVARHLAGAPEGATWWRGRDLVAVARAADLAAVLPVLDEEREEPRLAALVMAAVGIGIQETADRLGWTERTVSRWREAAEAGRA
;
A
#
# COMPACT_ATOMS: atom_id res chain seq x y z
N MET A 1 14.38 11.39 13.04
CA MET A 1 14.29 10.87 11.66
C MET A 1 12.93 10.20 11.51
N SER A 2 12.10 10.67 10.57
CA SER A 2 10.70 10.22 10.44
C SER A 2 10.62 8.80 9.83
N VAL A 3 9.48 8.13 10.00
CA VAL A 3 9.23 6.82 9.35
C VAL A 3 9.27 6.96 7.82
N VAL A 4 8.83 8.11 7.30
CA VAL A 4 8.86 8.45 5.88
C VAL A 4 10.29 8.60 5.37
N ASP A 5 11.19 9.20 6.17
CA ASP A 5 12.60 9.39 5.79
C ASP A 5 13.33 8.04 5.68
N ARG A 6 13.04 7.12 6.62
CA ARG A 6 13.59 5.75 6.60
C ARG A 6 13.06 4.92 5.43
N LEU A 7 11.83 5.16 5.00
CA LEU A 7 11.23 4.48 3.84
C LEU A 7 11.84 4.97 2.52
N ALA A 8 12.08 6.28 2.39
CA ALA A 8 12.69 6.87 1.21
C ALA A 8 14.13 6.36 0.98
N GLU A 9 14.96 6.31 2.04
CA GLU A 9 16.35 5.83 1.97
C GLU A 9 16.47 4.31 1.73
N ARG A 10 15.38 3.57 1.98
CA ARG A 10 15.31 2.12 1.82
C ARG A 10 14.81 1.70 0.43
N SER A 11 13.96 2.51 -0.19
CA SER A 11 13.42 2.29 -1.54
C SER A 11 14.53 2.21 -2.61
N ALA A 12 15.66 2.90 -2.39
CA ALA A 12 16.82 2.88 -3.30
C ALA A 12 17.57 1.53 -3.37
N ARG A 13 17.28 0.55 -2.49
CA ARG A 13 18.02 -0.73 -2.40
C ARG A 13 17.28 -1.95 -2.94
N THR A 14 16.00 -1.85 -3.30
CA THR A 14 15.16 -3.03 -3.58
C THR A 14 15.06 -3.31 -5.08
N LEU A 15 16.17 -3.75 -5.70
CA LEU A 15 16.20 -4.27 -7.08
C LEU A 15 16.18 -5.82 -7.15
N ALA A 16 15.79 -6.50 -6.07
CA ALA A 16 15.63 -7.95 -6.05
C ALA A 16 14.27 -8.29 -5.40
N GLY A 17 13.43 -9.02 -6.14
CA GLY A 17 12.02 -9.32 -5.86
C GLY A 17 11.77 -10.18 -4.62
N SER A 18 12.07 -9.64 -3.46
CA SER A 18 11.63 -10.14 -2.16
C SER A 18 11.25 -8.93 -1.33
N MET A 19 10.09 -9.01 -0.67
CA MET A 19 9.62 -8.03 0.32
C MET A 19 10.81 -7.42 1.07
N PRO A 20 10.91 -6.08 1.21
CA PRO A 20 11.98 -5.49 2.00
C PRO A 20 11.95 -6.12 3.39
N ALA A 21 13.02 -6.86 3.72
CA ALA A 21 13.08 -7.70 4.92
C ALA A 21 12.75 -6.90 6.19
N GLY A 22 11.54 -7.04 6.73
CA GLY A 22 11.13 -6.39 7.98
C GLY A 22 9.94 -5.44 7.93
N VAL A 23 9.21 -5.30 6.81
CA VAL A 23 7.91 -4.62 6.85
C VAL A 23 6.87 -5.57 7.43
N GLY A 24 6.62 -5.44 8.74
CA GLY A 24 5.62 -6.24 9.43
C GLY A 24 4.19 -5.77 9.11
N ARG A 25 3.20 -6.66 9.26
CA ARG A 25 1.77 -6.33 9.09
C ARG A 25 1.32 -5.09 9.88
N GLY A 26 1.87 -4.86 11.07
CA GLY A 26 1.59 -3.68 11.87
C GLY A 26 2.04 -2.37 11.20
N GLU A 27 3.17 -2.41 10.48
CA GLU A 27 3.67 -1.26 9.72
C GLU A 27 2.79 -0.99 8.50
N LEU A 28 2.39 -2.02 7.75
CA LEU A 28 1.46 -1.87 6.63
C LEU A 28 0.13 -1.25 7.07
N LEU A 29 -0.40 -1.69 8.21
CA LEU A 29 -1.62 -1.12 8.78
C LEU A 29 -1.43 0.34 9.24
N ALA A 30 -0.27 0.68 9.81
CA ALA A 30 0.06 2.05 10.17
C ALA A 30 0.15 2.96 8.92
N VAL A 31 0.77 2.48 7.84
CA VAL A 31 0.84 3.17 6.54
C VAL A 31 -0.57 3.33 5.96
N ALA A 32 -1.40 2.28 5.98
CA ALA A 32 -2.78 2.34 5.50
C ALA A 32 -3.60 3.39 6.25
N ARG A 33 -3.48 3.47 7.57
CA ARG A 33 -4.13 4.52 8.39
C ARG A 33 -3.65 5.92 8.01
N HIS A 34 -2.33 6.10 7.90
CA HIS A 34 -1.76 7.39 7.55
C HIS A 34 -2.26 7.89 6.19
N LEU A 35 -2.19 7.04 5.16
CA LEU A 35 -2.67 7.38 3.81
C LEU A 35 -4.19 7.57 3.74
N ALA A 36 -4.96 6.89 4.60
CA ALA A 36 -6.41 7.07 4.67
C ALA A 36 -6.84 8.28 5.52
N GLY A 37 -5.91 8.98 6.18
CA GLY A 37 -6.21 10.01 7.17
C GLY A 37 -7.03 9.47 8.35
N ALA A 38 -6.77 8.23 8.74
CA ALA A 38 -7.44 7.54 9.85
C ALA A 38 -6.70 7.77 11.17
N PRO A 39 -7.40 7.81 12.32
CA PRO A 39 -6.76 7.89 13.63
C PRO A 39 -5.95 6.63 13.94
N GLU A 40 -5.02 6.75 14.89
CA GLU A 40 -4.29 5.60 15.41
C GLU A 40 -5.26 4.55 15.96
N GLY A 41 -4.95 3.27 15.72
CA GLY A 41 -5.81 2.15 16.15
C GLY A 41 -6.97 1.81 15.21
N ALA A 42 -7.37 2.69 14.27
CA ALA A 42 -8.49 2.40 13.37
C ALA A 42 -8.25 1.16 12.49
N THR A 43 -9.15 0.18 12.55
CA THR A 43 -9.15 -0.96 11.62
C THR A 43 -10.14 -0.78 10.48
N TRP A 44 -11.13 0.10 10.68
CA TRP A 44 -12.13 0.50 9.69
C TRP A 44 -12.22 2.03 9.64
N TRP A 45 -12.24 2.63 8.46
CA TRP A 45 -12.31 4.09 8.34
C TRP A 45 -12.95 4.55 7.03
N ARG A 46 -13.98 5.41 7.14
CA ARG A 46 -14.73 5.94 5.98
C ARG A 46 -15.15 4.83 5.01
N GLY A 47 -15.71 3.76 5.56
CA GLY A 47 -16.15 2.60 4.80
C GLY A 47 -15.06 1.58 4.45
N ARG A 48 -13.77 1.89 4.57
CA ARG A 48 -12.70 0.97 4.13
C ARG A 48 -12.23 0.06 5.26
N ASP A 49 -12.02 -1.21 4.96
CA ASP A 49 -11.31 -2.16 5.82
C ASP A 49 -9.80 -1.99 5.66
N LEU A 50 -9.17 -1.31 6.63
CA LEU A 50 -7.73 -1.06 6.60
C LEU A 50 -6.91 -2.33 6.87
N VAL A 51 -7.50 -3.34 7.50
CA VAL A 51 -6.88 -4.65 7.72
C VAL A 51 -6.88 -5.45 6.42
N ALA A 52 -7.97 -5.43 5.65
CA ALA A 52 -8.03 -6.04 4.33
C ALA A 52 -6.97 -5.42 3.40
N VAL A 53 -6.92 -4.08 3.34
CA VAL A 53 -5.89 -3.34 2.60
C VAL A 53 -4.46 -3.76 3.00
N ALA A 54 -4.16 -3.81 4.30
CA ALA A 54 -2.84 -4.20 4.79
C ALA A 54 -2.50 -5.66 4.47
N ARG A 55 -3.46 -6.58 4.57
CA ARG A 55 -3.28 -8.00 4.22
C ARG A 55 -3.06 -8.21 2.72
N ALA A 56 -3.73 -7.43 1.87
CA ALA A 56 -3.50 -7.45 0.44
C ALA A 56 -2.07 -6.96 0.11
N ALA A 57 -1.60 -5.90 0.78
CA ALA A 57 -0.22 -5.43 0.68
C ALA A 57 0.82 -6.48 1.14
N ASP A 58 0.48 -7.28 2.15
CA ASP A 58 1.32 -8.31 2.79
C ASP A 58 1.42 -9.63 2.00
N LEU A 59 0.64 -9.82 0.92
CA LEU A 59 0.53 -11.13 0.24
C LEU A 59 0.12 -12.28 1.18
N ALA A 60 -0.83 -12.04 2.08
CA ALA A 60 -1.37 -13.12 2.91
C ALA A 60 -1.91 -14.27 2.03
N ALA A 61 -1.69 -15.53 2.45
CA ALA A 61 -2.01 -16.75 1.69
C ALA A 61 -3.46 -16.83 1.17
N VAL A 62 -4.37 -16.04 1.76
CA VAL A 62 -5.65 -15.68 1.18
C VAL A 62 -5.68 -14.15 1.08
N LEU A 63 -5.60 -13.63 -0.14
CA LEU A 63 -5.82 -12.22 -0.38
C LEU A 63 -7.27 -11.90 0.04
N PRO A 64 -7.47 -10.91 0.92
CA PRO A 64 -8.82 -10.48 1.25
C PRO A 64 -9.47 -9.90 -0.01
N VAL A 65 -10.78 -10.08 -0.13
CA VAL A 65 -11.57 -9.37 -1.14
C VAL A 65 -11.55 -7.90 -0.78
N LEU A 66 -11.02 -7.08 -1.68
CA LEU A 66 -11.00 -5.63 -1.54
C LEU A 66 -12.25 -5.05 -2.21
N ASP A 67 -12.90 -4.12 -1.54
CA ASP A 67 -14.08 -3.42 -2.05
C ASP A 67 -13.66 -2.33 -3.05
N GLU A 68 -13.93 -2.58 -4.33
CA GLU A 68 -13.65 -1.65 -5.43
C GLU A 68 -14.45 -0.34 -5.29
N GLU A 69 -15.71 -0.40 -4.85
CA GLU A 69 -16.57 0.77 -4.69
C GLU A 69 -16.02 1.72 -3.63
N ARG A 70 -15.25 1.17 -2.68
CA ARG A 70 -14.62 1.93 -1.58
C ARG A 70 -13.17 2.29 -1.85
N GLU A 71 -12.70 2.10 -3.08
CA GLU A 71 -11.32 2.36 -3.50
C GLU A 71 -10.26 1.61 -2.66
N GLU A 72 -10.60 0.45 -2.07
CA GLU A 72 -9.65 -0.34 -1.29
C GLU A 72 -8.47 -0.87 -2.13
N PRO A 73 -8.65 -1.33 -3.39
CA PRO A 73 -7.53 -1.72 -4.25
C PRO A 73 -6.57 -0.56 -4.53
N ARG A 74 -7.12 0.64 -4.76
CA ARG A 74 -6.33 1.85 -4.95
C ARG A 74 -5.50 2.15 -3.70
N LEU A 75 -6.12 2.09 -2.52
CA LEU A 75 -5.41 2.35 -1.26
C LEU A 75 -4.31 1.30 -1.02
N ALA A 76 -4.57 0.02 -1.28
CA ALA A 76 -3.57 -1.03 -1.16
C ALA A 76 -2.37 -0.80 -2.10
N ALA A 77 -2.63 -0.39 -3.35
CA ALA A 77 -1.58 -0.04 -4.30
C ALA A 77 -0.70 1.12 -3.82
N LEU A 78 -1.28 2.13 -3.17
CA LEU A 78 -0.55 3.26 -2.58
C LEU A 78 0.25 2.86 -1.33
N VAL A 79 -0.28 1.96 -0.50
CA VAL A 79 0.46 1.37 0.64
C VAL A 79 1.68 0.61 0.13
N MET A 80 1.50 -0.25 -0.87
CA MET A 80 2.58 -1.00 -1.52
C MET A 80 3.65 -0.06 -2.08
N ALA A 81 3.24 1.01 -2.77
CA ALA A 81 4.17 2.04 -3.28
C ALA A 81 4.96 2.72 -2.16
N ALA A 82 4.28 3.09 -1.06
CA ALA A 82 4.91 3.77 0.08
C ALA A 82 5.98 2.91 0.78
N VAL A 83 5.88 1.58 0.68
CA VAL A 83 6.89 0.65 1.21
C VAL A 83 7.89 0.14 0.16
N GLY A 84 7.87 0.71 -1.04
CA GLY A 84 8.86 0.45 -2.09
C GLY A 84 8.56 -0.76 -2.99
N ILE A 85 7.32 -1.24 -3.04
CA ILE A 85 6.92 -2.32 -3.97
C ILE A 85 6.69 -1.73 -5.37
N GLY A 86 7.26 -2.39 -6.38
CA GLY A 86 7.19 -1.98 -7.79
C GLY A 86 5.79 -2.05 -8.39
N ILE A 87 5.59 -1.40 -9.55
CA ILE A 87 4.28 -1.37 -10.24
C ILE A 87 3.87 -2.76 -10.70
N GLN A 88 4.77 -3.49 -11.39
CA GLN A 88 4.52 -4.85 -11.87
C GLN A 88 4.07 -5.77 -10.73
N GLU A 89 4.86 -5.79 -9.65
CA GLU A 89 4.56 -6.62 -8.49
C GLU A 89 3.25 -6.20 -7.80
N THR A 90 2.94 -4.91 -7.73
CA THR A 90 1.66 -4.43 -7.20
C THR A 90 0.48 -4.91 -8.06
N ALA A 91 0.63 -4.83 -9.38
CA ALA A 91 -0.37 -5.25 -10.36
C ALA A 91 -0.65 -6.76 -10.22
N ASP A 92 0.40 -7.58 -10.18
CA ASP A 92 0.33 -9.02 -9.97
C ASP A 92 -0.36 -9.36 -8.64
N ARG A 93 0.01 -8.68 -7.55
CA ARG A 93 -0.53 -8.93 -6.20
C ARG A 93 -2.02 -8.57 -6.08
N LEU A 94 -2.46 -7.51 -6.75
CA LEU A 94 -3.84 -7.03 -6.64
C LEU A 94 -4.76 -7.60 -7.73
N GLY A 95 -4.22 -8.25 -8.76
CA GLY A 95 -4.98 -8.72 -9.92
C GLY A 95 -5.42 -7.59 -10.86
N TRP A 96 -4.59 -6.54 -10.99
CA TRP A 96 -4.87 -5.37 -11.85
C TRP A 96 -3.81 -5.21 -12.93
N THR A 97 -4.06 -4.33 -13.90
CA THR A 97 -3.05 -3.97 -14.90
C THR A 97 -2.05 -2.94 -14.36
N GLU A 98 -0.80 -3.00 -14.82
CA GLU A 98 0.21 -1.98 -14.50
C GLU A 98 -0.27 -0.56 -14.83
N ARG A 99 -1.01 -0.39 -15.93
CA ARG A 99 -1.58 0.89 -16.35
C ARG A 99 -2.56 1.46 -15.31
N THR A 100 -3.43 0.61 -14.77
CA THR A 100 -4.37 1.01 -13.72
C THR A 100 -3.63 1.44 -12.45
N VAL A 101 -2.63 0.66 -12.04
CA VAL A 101 -1.80 0.95 -10.86
C VAL A 101 -1.00 2.24 -11.05
N SER A 102 -0.38 2.44 -12.21
CA SER A 102 0.37 3.67 -12.55
C SER A 102 -0.51 4.89 -12.42
N ARG A 103 -1.70 4.87 -13.03
CA ARG A 103 -2.66 5.97 -12.97
C ARG A 103 -3.06 6.32 -11.53
N TRP A 104 -3.23 5.32 -10.67
CA TRP A 104 -3.53 5.56 -9.26
C TRP A 104 -2.38 6.24 -8.51
N ARG A 105 -1.14 5.83 -8.78
CA ARG A 105 0.07 6.42 -8.18
C ARG A 105 0.27 7.86 -8.66
N GLU A 106 0.20 8.10 -9.97
CA GLU A 106 0.30 9.42 -10.58
C GLU A 106 -0.75 10.39 -10.03
N ALA A 107 -2.01 9.96 -9.92
CA ALA A 107 -3.07 10.78 -9.35
C ALA A 107 -2.83 11.14 -7.88
N ALA A 108 -2.16 10.27 -7.11
CA ALA A 108 -1.81 10.52 -5.72
C ALA A 108 -0.59 11.45 -5.57
N GLU A 109 0.29 11.53 -6.57
CA GLU A 109 1.39 12.49 -6.62
C GLU A 109 0.92 13.87 -7.04
N ALA A 110 0.05 13.95 -8.07
CA ALA A 110 -0.52 15.19 -8.56
C ALA A 110 -1.37 15.93 -7.50
N GLY A 111 -1.99 15.20 -6.57
CA GLY A 111 -2.74 15.82 -5.45
C GLY A 111 -1.86 16.33 -4.30
N ARG A 112 -0.53 16.13 -4.34
CA ARG A 112 0.42 16.65 -3.34
C ARG A 112 1.15 17.92 -3.82
N ALA A 113 1.09 18.22 -5.11
CA ALA A 113 1.65 19.44 -5.73
C ALA A 113 0.65 20.60 -5.57
#